data_AF-A0A2L2YMM5-F1
#
_entry.id   AF-A0A2L2YMM5-F1
#
_cell.length_a   1.000
_cell.length_b   1.000
_cell.length_c   1.000
_cell.angle_alpha   90.00
_cell.angle_beta   90.00
_cell.angle_gamma   90.00
#
_symmetry.space_group_name_H-M   'P 1'
#
loop_
_entity.id
_entity.type
_entity.pdbx_description
1 polymer ?
#
loop_
_entity_poly.entity_id
_entity_poly.type
_entity_poly.pdbx_seq_one_letter_code
_entity_poly.pdbx_strand_id
1 'polypeptide(L)'
;ALKLLWNSITEPFLCQEELKKSVIAIEFEHDLNVVNAAWDWYANHVLENVISPRGPRSLAHLSRCSARRQLATCLQLPCGVDQLDVPKILKDYILLEH
;
A
#
# COMPACT_ATOMS: atom_id res chain seq x y z
N ALA A 1 -9.35 -4.67 7.22
CA ALA A 1 -8.39 -5.63 6.66
C ALA A 1 -7.67 -5.09 5.41
N LEU A 2 -8.38 -4.71 4.35
CA LEU A 2 -7.78 -4.25 3.08
C LEU A 2 -6.90 -2.99 3.23
N LYS A 3 -7.33 -1.99 4.01
CA LYS A 3 -6.54 -0.77 4.31
C LYS A 3 -5.20 -1.07 4.99
N LEU A 4 -5.16 -2.05 5.89
CA LEU A 4 -3.93 -2.48 6.60
C LEU A 4 -2.93 -3.13 5.64
N LEU A 5 -3.43 -3.94 4.70
CA LEU A 5 -2.61 -4.54 3.64
C LEU A 5 -1.98 -3.46 2.76
N TRP A 6 -2.79 -2.53 2.24
CA TRP A 6 -2.30 -1.42 1.42
C TRP A 6 -1.30 -0.53 2.16
N ASN A 7 -1.55 -0.24 3.44
CA ASN A 7 -0.62 0.52 4.26
C ASN A 7 0.72 -0.20 4.48
N SER A 8 0.79 -1.52 4.28
CA SER A 8 2.01 -2.31 4.50
C SER A 8 2.91 -2.38 3.25
N ILE A 9 2.42 -1.97 2.08
CA ILE A 9 3.14 -2.07 0.80
C ILE A 9 3.84 -0.74 0.48
N THR A 10 5.07 -0.82 -0.03
CA THR A 10 5.92 0.34 -0.32
C THR A 10 5.38 1.18 -1.47
N GLU A 11 4.98 0.51 -2.55
CA GLU A 11 4.26 1.09 -3.69
C GLU A 11 2.90 0.39 -3.81
N PRO A 12 1.90 0.82 -3.03
CA PRO A 12 0.65 0.08 -2.92
C PRO A 12 -0.29 0.33 -4.09
N PHE A 13 -0.04 1.29 -4.98
CA PHE A 13 -1.06 1.66 -5.95
C PHE A 13 -0.68 1.28 -7.37
N LEU A 14 -1.51 0.43 -7.96
CA LEU A 14 -1.49 0.17 -9.39
C LEU A 14 -1.97 1.42 -10.13
N CYS A 15 -1.21 1.86 -11.13
CA CYS A 15 -1.76 2.73 -12.16
C CYS A 15 -2.72 1.94 -13.07
N GLN A 16 -3.52 2.66 -13.85
CA GLN A 16 -4.49 2.02 -14.74
C GLN A 16 -3.81 1.05 -15.72
N GLU A 17 -2.60 1.38 -16.17
CA GLU A 17 -1.83 0.51 -17.06
C GLU A 17 -1.34 -0.76 -16.36
N GLU A 18 -0.87 -0.67 -15.12
CA GLU A 18 -0.45 -1.83 -14.31
C GLU A 18 -1.65 -2.71 -13.94
N LEU A 19 -2.79 -2.12 -13.63
CA LEU A 19 -4.03 -2.84 -13.40
C LEU A 19 -4.49 -3.56 -14.68
N LYS A 20 -4.47 -2.87 -15.83
CA LYS A 20 -4.79 -3.50 -17.12
C LYS A 20 -3.83 -4.65 -17.44
N LYS A 21 -2.51 -4.43 -17.26
CA LYS A 21 -1.49 -5.46 -17.51
C LYS A 21 -1.65 -6.67 -16.58
N SER A 22 -1.94 -6.46 -15.30
CA SER A 22 -2.13 -7.56 -14.34
C SER A 22 -3.38 -8.39 -14.63
N VAL A 23 -4.44 -7.78 -15.15
CA VAL A 23 -5.65 -8.51 -15.59
C VAL A 23 -5.39 -9.26 -16.90
N ILE A 24 -4.69 -8.65 -17.87
CA ILE A 24 -4.32 -9.30 -19.14
C ILE A 24 -3.40 -10.52 -18.90
N ALA A 25 -2.51 -10.44 -17.92
CA ALA A 25 -1.58 -11.53 -17.59
C ALA A 25 -2.26 -12.78 -16.99
N ILE A 26 -3.54 -12.71 -16.62
CA ILE A 26 -4.30 -13.83 -16.04
C ILE A 26 -5.08 -14.62 -17.12
N GLU A 27 -4.87 -14.30 -18.40
CA GLU A 27 -5.36 -15.03 -19.59
C GLU A 27 -6.85 -15.38 -19.57
N PHE A 28 -7.75 -14.43 -19.88
CA PHE A 28 -9.04 -14.72 -20.51
C PHE A 28 -9.48 -13.51 -21.34
N GLU A 29 -10.22 -13.73 -22.43
CA GLU A 29 -10.95 -12.68 -23.16
C GLU A 29 -11.81 -11.89 -22.17
N HIS A 30 -11.29 -10.75 -21.71
CA HIS A 30 -11.97 -9.95 -20.73
C HIS A 30 -12.68 -8.78 -21.40
N ASP A 31 -13.98 -8.68 -21.12
CA ASP A 31 -14.79 -7.51 -21.42
C ASP A 31 -14.12 -6.28 -20.82
N LEU A 32 -13.67 -5.37 -21.69
CA LEU A 32 -13.05 -4.10 -21.32
C LEU A 32 -13.91 -3.31 -20.33
N ASN A 33 -15.23 -3.51 -20.36
CA ASN A 33 -16.15 -2.88 -19.41
C ASN A 33 -15.93 -3.35 -17.98
N VAL A 34 -15.61 -4.63 -17.74
CA VAL A 34 -15.34 -5.16 -16.40
C VAL A 34 -14.03 -4.60 -15.86
N VAL A 35 -13.00 -4.50 -16.69
CA VAL A 35 -11.70 -3.91 -16.30
C VAL A 35 -11.86 -2.42 -15.96
N ASN A 36 -12.64 -1.70 -16.76
CA ASN A 36 -12.92 -0.28 -16.49
C ASN A 36 -13.77 -0.11 -15.23
N ALA A 37 -14.80 -0.92 -15.01
CA ALA A 37 -15.59 -0.89 -13.78
C ALA A 37 -14.76 -1.22 -12.53
N ALA A 38 -13.83 -2.18 -12.62
CA ALA A 38 -12.90 -2.50 -11.55
C ALA A 38 -11.93 -1.33 -11.27
N TRP A 39 -11.43 -0.68 -12.32
CA TRP A 39 -10.62 0.54 -12.18
C TRP A 39 -11.41 1.66 -11.52
N ASP A 40 -12.65 1.92 -11.94
CA ASP A 40 -13.49 2.98 -11.38
C ASP A 40 -13.77 2.71 -9.90
N TRP A 41 -14.08 1.46 -9.54
CA TRP A 41 -14.24 1.09 -8.14
C TRP A 41 -12.95 1.34 -7.34
N TYR A 42 -11.81 0.90 -7.86
CA TYR A 42 -10.50 1.08 -7.23
C TYR A 42 -10.12 2.56 -7.10
N ALA A 43 -10.33 3.36 -8.13
CA ALA A 43 -10.06 4.79 -8.11
C ALA A 43 -10.93 5.53 -7.08
N ASN A 44 -12.22 5.19 -7.00
CA ASN A 44 -13.15 5.82 -6.07
C ASN A 44 -12.91 5.39 -4.61
N HIS A 45 -12.65 4.11 -4.36
CA HIS A 45 -12.64 3.53 -3.00
C HIS A 45 -11.25 3.33 -2.42
N VAL A 46 -10.22 3.23 -3.27
CA VAL A 46 -8.83 2.98 -2.85
C VAL A 46 -7.95 4.20 -3.10
N LEU A 47 -8.14 4.90 -4.23
CA LEU A 47 -7.43 6.15 -4.52
C LEU A 47 -8.17 7.40 -4.03
N GLU A 48 -9.41 7.27 -3.53
CA GLU A 48 -10.26 8.38 -3.05
C GLU A 48 -10.36 9.55 -4.06
N ASN A 49 -10.39 9.25 -5.36
CA ASN A 49 -10.41 10.25 -6.44
C ASN A 49 -9.24 11.24 -6.45
N VAL A 50 -8.12 10.89 -5.83
CA VAL A 50 -6.88 11.66 -5.96
C VAL A 50 -6.31 11.40 -7.36
N ILE A 51 -6.72 12.25 -8.31
CA ILE A 51 -6.12 12.37 -9.65
C ILE A 51 -4.76 13.05 -9.49
N SER A 52 -3.82 12.46 -8.76
CA SER A 52 -2.47 13.02 -8.66
C SER A 52 -1.52 12.20 -9.53
N PRO A 53 -0.98 12.79 -10.61
CA PRO A 53 0.14 12.21 -11.30
C PRO A 53 1.35 12.32 -10.37
N ARG A 54 1.82 11.17 -9.88
CA ARG A 54 3.20 10.95 -9.41
C ARG A 54 3.74 12.00 -8.43
N GLY A 55 3.63 11.67 -7.15
CA GLY A 55 4.78 11.83 -6.27
C GLY A 55 5.14 10.46 -5.71
N PRO A 56 6.42 10.12 -5.50
CA PRO A 56 6.75 9.02 -4.59
C PRO A 56 5.97 9.24 -3.29
N ARG A 57 5.51 8.15 -2.65
CA ARG A 57 4.90 8.24 -1.33
C ARG A 57 5.79 9.07 -0.42
N SER A 58 5.19 9.78 0.53
CA SER A 58 5.95 10.63 1.45
C SER A 58 7.11 9.84 2.05
N LEU A 59 8.24 10.52 2.30
CA LEU A 59 9.39 9.87 2.92
C LEU A 59 8.98 9.13 4.20
N ALA A 60 8.03 9.68 4.97
CA ALA A 60 7.45 9.02 6.13
C ALA A 60 6.85 7.63 5.82
N HIS A 61 6.08 7.49 4.74
CA HIS A 61 5.50 6.20 4.32
C HIS A 61 6.60 5.21 3.91
N LEU A 62 7.56 5.67 3.09
CA LEU A 62 8.67 4.83 2.63
C LEU A 62 9.54 4.36 3.80
N SER A 63 9.88 5.27 4.73
CA SER A 63 10.61 4.97 5.96
C SER A 63 9.84 3.98 6.85
N ARG A 64 8.53 4.16 7.01
CA ARG A 64 7.68 3.23 7.78
C ARG A 64 7.69 1.83 7.16
N CYS A 65 7.52 1.71 5.84
CA CYS A 65 7.59 0.43 5.15
C CYS A 65 8.97 -0.23 5.29
N SER A 66 10.05 0.55 5.18
CA SER A 66 11.42 0.05 5.35
C SER A 66 11.66 -0.47 6.77
N ALA A 67 11.29 0.31 7.80
CA ALA A 67 11.43 -0.08 9.20
C ALA A 67 10.61 -1.34 9.51
N ARG A 68 9.33 -1.39 9.09
CA ARG A 68 8.47 -2.56 9.25
C ARG A 68 9.04 -3.80 8.58
N ARG A 69 9.58 -3.67 7.36
CA ARG A 69 10.19 -4.80 6.63
C ARG A 69 11.38 -5.36 7.42
N GLN A 70 12.26 -4.50 7.92
CA GLN A 70 13.42 -4.95 8.68
C GLN A 70 13.02 -5.65 9.99
N LEU A 71 12.06 -5.08 10.73
CA LEU A 71 11.53 -5.69 11.94
C LEU A 71 10.83 -7.02 11.66
N ALA A 72 10.07 -7.13 10.57
CA ALA A 72 9.46 -8.40 10.14
C ALA A 72 10.52 -9.47 9.86
N THR A 73 11.57 -9.13 9.11
CA THR A 73 12.68 -10.04 8.79
C THR A 73 13.38 -10.56 10.04
N CYS A 74 13.45 -9.75 11.10
CA CYS A 74 14.03 -10.12 12.39
C CYS A 74 13.01 -10.71 13.39
N LEU A 75 11.77 -10.98 12.97
CA LEU A 75 10.67 -11.47 13.83
C LEU A 75 10.37 -10.55 15.04
N GLN A 76 10.65 -9.26 14.88
CA GLN A 76 10.47 -8.22 15.89
C GLN A 76 9.15 -7.44 15.74
N LEU A 77 8.30 -7.76 14.77
CA LEU A 77 6.96 -7.18 14.71
C LEU A 77 5.93 -8.04 15.46
N PRO A 78 5.03 -7.44 16.27
CA PRO A 78 4.99 -6.03 16.66
C PRO A 78 5.92 -5.68 17.86
N CYS A 79 6.30 -6.66 18.67
CA CYS A 79 6.83 -6.45 20.02
C CYS A 79 8.16 -5.69 20.11
N GLY A 80 9.01 -5.79 19.10
CA GLY A 80 10.30 -5.11 19.04
C GLY A 80 10.20 -3.62 18.69
N VAL A 81 9.02 -3.12 18.29
CA VAL A 81 8.82 -1.67 18.07
C VAL A 81 8.97 -0.88 19.38
N ASP A 82 8.54 -1.46 20.50
CA ASP A 82 8.63 -0.83 21.82
C ASP A 82 10.08 -0.57 22.25
N GLN A 83 11.02 -1.38 21.76
CA GLN A 83 12.44 -1.30 22.07
C GLN A 83 13.19 -0.23 21.25
N LEU A 84 12.55 0.32 20.22
CA LEU A 84 13.16 1.39 19.41
C LEU A 84 13.25 2.69 20.23
N ASP A 85 14.40 3.34 20.17
CA ASP A 85 14.62 4.67 20.75
C ASP A 85 14.07 5.78 19.84
N VAL A 86 12.75 5.78 19.67
CA VAL A 86 12.00 6.76 18.86
C VAL A 86 10.74 7.22 19.60
N PRO A 87 10.23 8.42 19.30
CA PRO A 87 8.99 8.92 19.89
C PRO A 87 7.79 7.97 19.71
N LYS A 88 6.88 7.94 20.71
CA LYS A 88 5.67 7.09 20.69
C LYS A 88 4.85 7.24 19.41
N ILE A 89 4.66 8.46 18.92
CA ILE A 89 3.92 8.71 17.68
C ILE A 89 4.50 7.97 16.47
N LEU A 90 5.83 7.75 16.43
CA LEU A 90 6.45 6.97 15.36
C LEU A 90 6.29 5.46 15.58
N LYS A 91 6.22 5.00 16.84
CA LYS A 91 5.90 3.60 17.18
C LYS A 91 4.48 3.25 16.74
N ASP A 92 3.51 4.08 17.11
CA ASP A 92 2.10 3.94 16.73
C ASP A 92 1.97 3.96 15.18
N TYR A 93 2.70 4.87 14.53
CA TYR A 93 2.77 4.94 13.07
C TYR A 93 3.36 3.65 12.46
N ILE A 94 4.47 3.12 13.00
CA ILE A 94 5.07 1.85 12.56
C ILE A 94 4.11 0.67 12.78
N LEU A 95 3.35 0.65 13.87
CA LEU A 95 2.39 -0.40 14.20
C LEU A 95 1.09 -0.36 13.38
N LEU A 96 0.88 0.70 12.59
CA LEU A 96 -0.36 0.95 11.83
C LEU A 96 -1.57 1.25 12.72
N GLU A 97 -1.35 1.86 13.89
CA GLU A 97 -2.41 2.22 14.84
C GLU A 97 -2.98 3.63 14.59
N HIS A 98 -2.71 4.19 13.40
CA HIS A 98 -3.19 5.48 12.91
C HIS A 98 -4.04 5.34 11.64
#